data_AF-A0A7J3J4W6-F1
#
_entry.id   AF-A0A7J3J4W6-F1
#
_cell.length_a   1.000
_cell.length_b   1.000
_cell.length_c   1.000
_cell.angle_alpha   90.00
_cell.angle_beta   90.00
_cell.angle_gamma   90.00
#
_symmetry.space_group_name_H-M   'P 1'
#
loop_
_entity.id
_entity.type
_entity.pdbx_description
1 polymer ?
#
loop_
_entity_poly.entity_id
_entity_poly.type
_entity_poly.pdbx_seq_one_letter_code
_entity_poly.pdbx_strand_id
1 'polypeptide(L)'
;MSGEETALKALMELINAIETGAASARQIIKEAKVGWDPEKIRWTKATGPRGPYQKSSDTNNPDFKAMLKDLEAHGGKLTRNGWFYWTFKNGAVGRKQRPTNAKDEREQ
;
A
#
# COMPACT_ATOMS: atom_id res chain seq x y z
N MET A 1 23.35 -10.87 -44.36
CA MET A 1 23.47 -9.89 -43.27
C MET A 1 24.92 -9.82 -42.86
N SER A 2 25.49 -8.62 -42.80
CA SER A 2 26.85 -8.45 -42.30
C SER A 2 26.90 -8.70 -40.78
N GLY A 3 28.09 -9.03 -40.25
CA GLY A 3 28.27 -9.15 -38.80
C GLY A 3 27.92 -7.85 -38.05
N GLU A 4 28.11 -6.71 -38.71
CA GLU A 4 27.76 -5.38 -38.20
C GLU A 4 26.24 -5.18 -38.09
N GLU A 5 25.46 -5.55 -39.11
CA GLU A 5 23.99 -5.51 -39.05
C GLU A 5 23.44 -6.39 -37.92
N THR A 6 24.07 -7.55 -37.71
CA THR A 6 23.71 -8.47 -36.63
C THR A 6 23.99 -7.86 -35.26
N ALA A 7 25.16 -7.23 -35.09
CA ALA A 7 25.53 -6.56 -33.85
C ALA A 7 24.62 -5.36 -33.54
N LEU A 8 24.28 -4.54 -34.54
CA LEU A 8 23.38 -3.41 -34.41
C LEU A 8 21.97 -3.86 -33.98
N LYS A 9 21.45 -4.93 -34.59
CA LYS A 9 20.14 -5.47 -34.24
C LYS A 9 20.11 -6.00 -32.80
N ALA A 10 21.14 -6.76 -32.40
CA ALA A 10 21.25 -7.26 -31.03
C ALA A 10 21.35 -6.11 -30.00
N LEU A 11 22.08 -5.04 -30.32
CA LEU A 11 22.18 -3.87 -29.46
C LEU A 11 20.84 -3.14 -29.32
N MET A 12 20.09 -2.95 -30.41
CA MET A 12 18.76 -2.33 -30.36
C MET A 12 17.77 -3.16 -29.55
N GLU A 13 17.76 -4.49 -29.73
CA GLU A 13 16.90 -5.39 -28.95
C GLU A 13 17.21 -5.31 -27.45
N LEU A 14 18.50 -5.26 -27.08
CA LEU A 14 18.92 -5.07 -25.69
C LEU A 14 18.45 -3.74 -25.11
N ILE A 15 18.62 -2.63 -25.85
CA ILE A 15 18.19 -1.29 -25.40
C ILE A 15 16.67 -1.28 -25.15
N ASN A 16 15.89 -1.78 -26.10
CA ASN A 16 14.43 -1.83 -25.98
C ASN A 16 13.98 -2.67 -24.77
N ALA A 17 14.66 -3.80 -24.52
CA ALA A 17 14.38 -4.64 -23.36
C ALA A 17 14.69 -3.93 -22.03
N ILE A 18 15.83 -3.22 -21.96
CA ILE A 18 16.21 -2.43 -20.77
C ILE A 18 15.20 -1.30 -20.53
N GLU A 19 14.81 -0.56 -21.56
CA GLU A 19 13.84 0.53 -21.45
C GLU A 19 12.48 0.02 -20.94
N THR A 20 12.03 -1.10 -21.49
CA THR A 20 10.80 -1.78 -21.05
C THR A 20 10.91 -2.20 -19.59
N GLY A 21 12.00 -2.89 -19.21
CA GLY A 21 12.24 -3.32 -17.84
C GLY A 21 12.29 -2.16 -16.84
N ALA A 22 12.95 -1.06 -17.20
CA ALA A 22 13.03 0.15 -16.38
C ALA A 22 11.66 0.82 -16.21
N ALA A 23 10.82 0.84 -17.26
CA ALA A 23 9.45 1.34 -17.16
C ALA A 23 8.60 0.49 -16.21
N SER A 24 8.66 -0.84 -16.32
CA SER A 24 7.97 -1.76 -15.41
C SER A 24 8.45 -1.60 -13.96
N ALA A 25 9.76 -1.50 -13.72
CA ALA A 25 10.32 -1.29 -12.39
C ALA A 25 9.84 0.04 -11.77
N ARG A 26 9.82 1.14 -12.55
CA ARG A 26 9.28 2.43 -12.08
C ARG A 26 7.80 2.32 -11.70
N GLN A 27 7.01 1.59 -12.47
CA GLN A 27 5.60 1.37 -12.16
C GLN A 27 5.43 0.57 -10.86
N ILE A 28 6.20 -0.51 -10.68
CA ILE A 28 6.19 -1.30 -9.45
C ILE A 28 6.61 -0.44 -8.24
N ILE A 29 7.66 0.39 -8.37
CA ILE A 29 8.11 1.29 -7.31
C ILE A 29 7.04 2.35 -7.00
N LYS A 30 6.35 2.88 -8.01
CA LYS A 30 5.24 3.82 -7.82
C LYS A 30 4.09 3.16 -7.07
N GLU A 31 3.79 1.90 -7.35
CA GLU A 31 2.79 1.13 -6.63
C GLU A 31 3.25 0.71 -5.23
N ALA A 32 4.54 0.44 -5.04
CA ALA A 32 5.18 0.07 -3.78
C ALA A 32 5.49 1.27 -2.87
N LYS A 33 5.47 2.51 -3.39
CA LYS A 33 5.34 3.72 -2.57
C LYS A 33 3.93 3.76 -1.96
N VAL A 34 3.69 2.84 -1.04
CA VAL A 34 2.50 2.73 -0.20
C VAL A 34 2.61 3.78 0.91
N GLY A 35 2.62 5.04 0.50
CA GLY A 35 2.64 6.21 1.37
C GLY A 35 1.25 6.81 1.47
N TRP A 36 0.23 6.01 1.81
CA TRP A 36 -1.05 6.59 2.18
C TRP A 36 -0.94 7.23 3.55
N ASP A 37 -1.47 8.44 3.68
CA ASP A 37 -1.52 9.18 4.93
C ASP A 37 -2.87 8.96 5.63
N PRO A 38 -2.91 8.23 6.76
CA PRO A 38 -4.15 8.01 7.50
C PRO A 38 -4.83 9.31 7.95
N GLU A 39 -4.07 10.38 8.18
CA GLU A 39 -4.61 11.64 8.74
C GLU A 39 -5.33 12.49 7.68
N LYS A 40 -5.08 12.23 6.40
CA LYS A 40 -5.82 12.87 5.29
C LYS A 40 -7.17 12.23 5.03
N ILE A 41 -7.43 11.06 5.60
CA ILE A 41 -8.66 10.31 5.41
C ILE A 41 -9.71 10.78 6.41
N ARG A 42 -10.95 10.99 5.96
CA ARG A 42 -12.05 11.35 6.85
C ARG A 42 -12.50 10.13 7.65
N TRP A 43 -12.36 10.20 8.97
CA TRP A 43 -12.74 9.13 9.90
C TRP A 43 -13.95 9.51 10.75
N THR A 44 -14.94 8.62 10.76
CA THR A 44 -16.13 8.74 11.62
C THR A 44 -16.00 7.78 12.79
N LYS A 45 -16.24 8.25 14.01
CA LYS A 45 -16.26 7.38 15.20
C LYS A 45 -17.47 6.45 15.12
N ALA A 46 -17.26 5.18 15.44
CA ALA A 46 -18.28 4.14 15.49
C ALA A 46 -18.03 3.22 16.69
N THR A 47 -19.08 2.57 17.18
CA THR A 47 -18.98 1.59 18.28
C THR A 47 -19.30 0.22 17.73
N GLY A 48 -18.44 -0.75 18.03
CA GLY A 48 -18.62 -2.14 17.62
C GLY A 48 -18.58 -3.09 18.81
N PRO A 49 -18.69 -4.41 18.54
CA PRO A 49 -18.69 -5.43 19.59
C PRO A 49 -17.42 -5.48 20.46
N ARG A 50 -16.32 -4.87 19.99
CA ARG A 50 -15.01 -4.82 20.66
C ARG A 50 -14.61 -3.41 21.07
N GLY A 51 -15.58 -2.53 21.27
CA GLY A 51 -15.36 -1.14 21.69
C GLY A 51 -15.37 -0.13 20.55
N PRO A 52 -14.94 1.12 20.83
CA PRO A 52 -14.95 2.21 19.86
C PRO A 52 -13.88 1.98 18.78
N TYR A 53 -14.23 2.36 17.55
CA TYR A 53 -13.33 2.36 16.41
C TYR A 53 -13.62 3.56 15.49
N GLN A 54 -12.76 3.77 14.52
CA GLN A 54 -12.96 4.76 13.47
C GLN A 54 -13.26 4.06 12.15
N LYS A 55 -14.22 4.57 11.39
CA LYS A 55 -14.63 4.04 10.09
C LYS A 55 -14.52 5.12 9.05
N SER A 56 -14.03 4.77 7.87
CA SER A 56 -14.04 5.62 6.69
C SER A 56 -14.62 4.87 5.49
N SER A 57 -15.32 5.62 4.64
CA SER A 57 -15.83 5.16 3.34
C SER A 57 -15.57 6.24 2.28
N ASP A 58 -14.48 7.01 2.45
CA ASP A 58 -14.13 8.15 1.61
C ASP A 58 -13.50 7.68 0.29
N THR A 59 -14.31 7.08 -0.58
CA THR A 59 -13.86 6.55 -1.87
C THR A 59 -13.36 7.62 -2.84
N ASN A 60 -13.54 8.90 -2.53
CA ASN A 60 -13.04 10.00 -3.36
C ASN A 60 -11.61 10.40 -2.99
N ASN A 61 -11.11 9.97 -1.83
CA ASN A 61 -9.78 10.31 -1.36
C ASN A 61 -8.71 9.36 -1.94
N PRO A 62 -7.63 9.88 -2.56
CA PRO A 62 -6.58 9.04 -3.13
C PRO A 62 -5.84 8.21 -2.06
N ASP A 63 -5.63 8.74 -0.85
CA ASP A 63 -5.03 8.00 0.27
C ASP A 63 -5.93 6.85 0.73
N PHE A 64 -7.26 7.05 0.73
CA PHE A 64 -8.21 5.98 1.07
C PHE A 64 -8.17 4.84 0.04
N LYS A 65 -8.12 5.15 -1.26
CA LYS A 65 -7.99 4.13 -2.32
C LYS A 65 -6.68 3.36 -2.21
N ALA A 66 -5.57 4.06 -1.93
CA ALA A 66 -4.27 3.43 -1.73
C ALA A 66 -4.26 2.51 -0.50
N MET A 67 -4.83 2.96 0.62
CA MET A 67 -5.01 2.16 1.83
C MET A 67 -5.89 0.92 1.59
N LEU A 68 -6.97 1.05 0.81
CA LEU A 68 -7.85 -0.07 0.49
C LEU A 68 -7.12 -1.13 -0.35
N LYS A 69 -6.37 -0.73 -1.39
CA LYS A 69 -5.55 -1.63 -2.20
C LYS A 69 -4.48 -2.34 -1.36
N ASP A 70 -3.82 -1.60 -0.46
CA ASP A 70 -2.81 -2.14 0.46
C ASP A 70 -3.42 -3.16 1.43
N LEU A 71 -4.60 -2.86 1.97
CA LEU A 71 -5.34 -3.81 2.81
C LEU A 71 -5.75 -5.06 2.03
N GLU A 72 -6.27 -4.93 0.81
CA GLU A 72 -6.64 -6.06 -0.05
C GLU A 72 -5.44 -6.96 -0.36
N ALA A 73 -4.28 -6.36 -0.66
CA ALA A 73 -3.02 -7.09 -0.86
C ALA A 73 -2.58 -7.89 0.40
N HIS A 74 -2.96 -7.44 1.59
CA HIS A 74 -2.66 -8.09 2.87
C HIS A 74 -3.83 -8.94 3.43
N GLY A 75 -4.80 -9.34 2.59
CA GLY A 75 -5.91 -10.19 3.02
C GLY A 75 -6.97 -9.44 3.86
N GLY A 76 -7.08 -8.13 3.67
CA GLY A 76 -8.09 -7.25 4.25
C GLY A 76 -7.75 -6.70 5.64
N LYS A 77 -6.53 -6.93 6.17
CA LYS A 77 -6.11 -6.50 7.51
C LYS A 77 -4.63 -6.13 7.53
N LEU A 78 -4.30 -5.07 8.25
CA LEU A 78 -2.94 -4.53 8.33
C LEU A 78 -2.73 -3.86 9.69
N THR A 79 -1.53 -3.94 10.24
CA THR A 79 -1.11 -3.12 11.39
C THR A 79 0.05 -2.24 10.96
N ARG A 80 -0.08 -0.93 11.15
CA ARG A 80 0.92 0.07 10.76
C ARG A 80 0.96 1.18 11.80
N ASN A 81 2.15 1.57 12.27
CA ASN A 81 2.36 2.68 13.21
C ASN A 81 1.49 2.59 14.48
N GLY A 82 1.32 1.40 15.05
CA GLY A 82 0.48 1.19 16.25
C GLY A 82 -1.03 1.22 16.01
N TRP A 83 -1.47 1.38 14.77
CA TRP A 83 -2.88 1.31 14.36
C TRP A 83 -3.18 0.00 13.65
N PHE A 84 -4.32 -0.58 13.97
CA PHE A 84 -4.87 -1.73 13.28
C PHE A 84 -5.95 -1.28 12.31
N TYR A 85 -5.80 -1.66 11.05
CA TYR A 85 -6.69 -1.36 9.94
C TYR A 85 -7.32 -2.65 9.42
N TRP A 86 -8.58 -2.58 8.99
CA TRP A 86 -9.27 -3.70 8.35
C TRP A 86 -10.33 -3.22 7.37
N THR A 87 -10.62 -4.03 6.35
CA THR A 87 -11.69 -3.76 5.38
C THR A 87 -13.01 -4.41 5.83
N PHE A 88 -14.11 -3.76 5.47
CA PHE A 88 -15.46 -4.30 5.58
C PHE A 88 -15.91 -4.85 4.22
N LYS A 89 -16.88 -5.77 4.21
CA LYS A 89 -17.43 -6.35 2.96
C LYS A 89 -18.03 -5.30 2.01
N ASN A 90 -18.42 -4.14 2.52
CA ASN A 90 -18.98 -3.03 1.74
C ASN A 90 -17.92 -2.05 1.20
N GLY A 91 -16.62 -2.38 1.29
CA GLY A 91 -15.52 -1.52 0.84
C GLY A 91 -15.16 -0.39 1.81
N ALA A 92 -15.80 -0.28 2.97
CA ALA A 92 -15.37 0.65 4.02
C ALA A 92 -14.10 0.13 4.71
N VAL A 93 -13.35 1.02 5.34
CA VAL A 93 -12.18 0.68 6.17
C VAL A 93 -12.42 1.09 7.61
N GLY A 94 -12.06 0.21 8.54
CA GLY A 94 -12.00 0.49 9.96
C GLY A 94 -10.55 0.66 10.41
N ARG A 95 -10.32 1.58 11.36
CA ARG A 95 -9.06 1.67 12.11
C ARG A 95 -9.32 1.72 13.61
N LYS A 96 -8.41 1.14 14.39
CA LYS A 96 -8.36 1.25 15.84
C LYS A 96 -6.92 1.34 16.31
N GLN A 97 -6.66 2.18 17.29
CA GLN A 97 -5.35 2.22 17.93
C GLN A 97 -5.17 0.92 18.72
N ARG A 98 -4.04 0.24 18.55
CA ARG A 98 -3.70 -0.85 19.45
C ARG A 98 -3.17 -0.24 20.74
N PRO A 99 -3.51 -0.80 21.91
CA PRO A 99 -2.79 -0.45 23.12
C PRO A 99 -1.31 -0.74 22.87
N THR A 100 -0.46 0.29 22.98
CA THR A 100 0.97 0.10 23.12
C THR A 100 1.15 -0.68 24.42
N ASN A 101 1.63 -1.92 24.33
CA ASN A 101 2.08 -2.62 25.52
C ASN A 101 3.28 -1.84 26.07
N ALA A 102 3.04 -0.91 27.01
CA ALA A 102 4.07 -0.32 27.87
C ALA A 102 4.55 -1.38 28.90
N LYS A 103 5.05 -2.51 28.39
CA LYS A 103 5.55 -3.66 29.18
C LYS A 103 6.96 -4.11 28.80
N ASP A 104 7.69 -3.36 27.97
CA ASP A 104 9.11 -3.62 27.66
C ASP A 104 10.10 -2.68 28.38
N GLU A 105 9.65 -1.87 29.36
CA GLU A 105 10.51 -0.93 30.11
C GLU A 105 10.62 -1.24 31.61
N ARG A 106 10.31 -2.47 32.05
CA ARG A 106 10.47 -2.88 33.46
C ARG A 106 11.26 -4.17 33.67
N GLU A 107 12.19 -4.48 32.77
CA GLU A 107 13.28 -5.43 33.03
C GLU A 107 14.59 -4.93 32.39
N GLN A 108 15.15 -3.87 32.97
CA GLN A 108 16.59 -3.61 33.03
C GLN A 108 16.93 -3.06 34.42
#